data_AF-A0AA38U3C7-F1
#
_entry.id   AF-A0AA38U3C7-F1
#
_cell.length_a   1.000
_cell.length_b   1.000
_cell.length_c   1.000
_cell.angle_alpha   90.00
_cell.angle_beta   90.00
_cell.angle_gamma   90.00
#
_symmetry.space_group_name_H-M   'P 1'
#
loop_
_entity.id
_entity.type
_entity.pdbx_description
1 polymer ?
#
loop_
_entity_poly.entity_id
_entity_poly.type
_entity_poly.pdbx_seq_one_letter_code
_entity_poly.pdbx_strand_id
1 'polypeptide(L)'
;MDCSRPSSPTPLFLDQKEMPRPQYGIPMVDRVPLELSSSSHSPTTSLKKGVRFASVPAVDSMSDPRANMDMSSSMFTPRSPTPFTCGGVEPSSEVHTGIPKPEGEAGRPGRGGYNLQTILNWPNKRFKEVKGFIRTRAIATMNCSLPFSEQPLPKIQAIRDEAVIKFPFLSSYENLWVVDDFLRSRIKYEKSSIKRKADAKLAEEAREEAKRRLTISIPASSKRQLRGT
;
A
#
# COMPACT_ATOMS: atom_id res chain seq x y z
N MET A 1 -44.99 -38.15 -25.75
CA MET A 1 -43.85 -37.25 -25.99
C MET A 1 -42.94 -37.39 -24.79
N ASP A 2 -41.81 -38.03 -25.02
CA ASP A 2 -40.92 -38.59 -24.00
C ASP A 2 -39.77 -37.61 -23.76
N CYS A 3 -39.76 -36.95 -22.60
CA CYS A 3 -38.77 -35.93 -22.26
C CYS A 3 -37.61 -36.58 -21.50
N SER A 4 -36.67 -37.14 -22.26
CA SER A 4 -35.40 -37.67 -21.76
C SER A 4 -34.56 -36.56 -21.10
N ARG A 5 -34.09 -36.86 -19.89
CA ARG A 5 -33.31 -36.01 -18.99
C ARG A 5 -31.82 -36.14 -19.31
N PRO A 6 -31.08 -35.08 -19.65
CA PRO A 6 -29.64 -35.21 -19.87
C PRO A 6 -28.88 -35.33 -18.53
N SER A 7 -27.90 -36.25 -18.56
CA SER A 7 -26.98 -36.62 -17.49
C SER A 7 -26.04 -35.48 -17.11
N SER A 8 -25.75 -35.35 -15.80
CA SER A 8 -24.76 -34.42 -15.27
C SER A 8 -23.33 -34.93 -15.50
N PRO A 9 -22.38 -34.06 -15.88
CA PRO A 9 -20.98 -34.46 -16.04
C PRO A 9 -20.25 -34.49 -14.69
N THR A 10 -19.49 -35.57 -14.49
CA THR A 10 -18.58 -35.82 -13.37
C THR A 10 -17.41 -34.82 -13.37
N PRO A 11 -17.04 -34.21 -12.23
CA PRO A 11 -15.81 -33.42 -12.17
C PRO A 11 -14.58 -34.34 -12.07
N LEU A 12 -13.74 -34.30 -13.11
CA LEU A 12 -12.40 -34.88 -13.15
C LEU A 12 -11.50 -34.18 -12.13
N PHE A 13 -10.99 -34.97 -11.19
CA PHE A 13 -9.99 -34.59 -10.20
C PHE A 13 -8.66 -34.34 -10.94
N LEU A 14 -8.28 -33.06 -11.07
CA LEU A 14 -7.06 -32.67 -11.75
C LEU A 14 -5.86 -32.80 -10.79
N ASP A 15 -5.00 -33.75 -11.15
CA ASP A 15 -3.72 -34.12 -10.57
C ASP A 15 -2.83 -32.89 -10.26
N GLN A 16 -2.40 -32.76 -9.01
CA GLN A 16 -1.44 -31.75 -8.56
C GLN A 16 -0.04 -32.13 -9.05
N LYS A 17 0.37 -31.57 -10.21
CA LYS A 17 1.78 -31.52 -10.58
C LYS A 17 2.52 -30.51 -9.74
N GLU A 18 3.38 -31.04 -8.88
CA GLU A 18 4.46 -30.38 -8.16
C GLU A 18 5.31 -29.53 -9.13
N MET A 19 5.34 -28.20 -8.91
CA MET A 19 6.25 -27.31 -9.64
C MET A 19 7.57 -27.13 -8.86
N PRO A 20 8.73 -27.23 -9.53
CA PRO A 20 10.04 -27.04 -8.91
C PRO A 20 10.26 -25.57 -8.52
N ARG A 21 10.83 -25.37 -7.33
CA ARG A 21 11.28 -24.06 -6.82
C ARG A 21 12.29 -23.42 -7.79
N PRO A 22 12.13 -22.14 -8.16
CA PRO A 22 13.20 -21.43 -8.86
C PRO A 22 14.33 -21.12 -7.87
N GLN A 23 15.51 -21.67 -8.15
CA GLN A 23 16.75 -21.28 -7.48
C GLN A 23 17.23 -19.95 -8.06
N TYR A 24 16.81 -18.84 -7.46
CA TYR A 24 17.45 -17.55 -7.70
C TYR A 24 18.63 -17.42 -6.75
N GLY A 25 19.82 -17.71 -7.28
CA GLY A 25 21.09 -17.36 -6.65
C GLY A 25 21.20 -15.84 -6.57
N ILE A 26 21.13 -15.30 -5.35
CA ILE A 26 21.47 -13.92 -5.06
C ILE A 26 23.00 -13.87 -4.87
N PRO A 27 23.75 -13.05 -5.63
CA PRO A 27 25.16 -12.86 -5.36
C PRO A 27 25.33 -12.15 -4.01
N MET A 28 26.07 -12.78 -3.11
CA MET A 28 26.52 -12.18 -1.86
C MET A 28 27.39 -10.96 -2.19
N VAL A 29 26.91 -9.77 -1.84
CA VAL A 29 27.75 -8.59 -1.72
C VAL A 29 28.23 -8.49 -0.28
N ASP A 30 29.55 -8.44 -0.12
CA ASP A 30 30.24 -8.36 1.17
C ASP A 30 29.79 -7.13 1.96
N ARG A 31 29.05 -7.37 3.04
CA ARG A 31 28.72 -6.36 4.03
C ARG A 31 29.80 -6.36 5.10
N VAL A 32 30.57 -5.28 5.11
CA VAL A 32 31.53 -4.90 6.15
C VAL A 32 30.85 -4.90 7.52
N PRO A 33 31.44 -5.51 8.57
CA PRO A 33 30.85 -5.51 9.92
C PRO A 33 30.99 -4.13 10.57
N LEU A 34 29.87 -3.56 11.02
CA LEU A 34 29.89 -2.46 12.00
C LEU A 34 29.69 -3.07 13.40
N GLU A 35 30.68 -2.82 14.24
CA GLU A 35 30.74 -3.13 15.67
C GLU A 35 29.47 -2.68 16.42
N LEU A 36 28.81 -3.63 17.07
CA LEU A 36 27.67 -3.41 17.96
C LEU A 36 28.16 -3.37 19.40
N SER A 37 28.15 -2.16 20.00
CA SER A 37 28.31 -1.98 21.44
C SER A 37 27.08 -2.52 22.16
N SER A 38 27.30 -3.54 23.00
CA SER A 38 26.29 -4.17 23.86
C SER A 38 25.90 -3.23 25.01
N SER A 39 24.63 -2.81 25.08
CA SER A 39 24.05 -2.23 26.30
C SER A 39 23.02 -3.20 26.89
N SER A 40 23.39 -3.74 28.04
CA SER A 40 22.59 -4.63 28.88
C SER A 40 21.53 -3.84 29.66
N HIS A 41 20.25 -4.15 29.44
CA HIS A 41 19.18 -3.75 30.36
C HIS A 41 18.25 -4.93 30.64
N SER A 42 18.23 -5.32 31.91
CA SER A 42 17.37 -6.35 32.51
C SER A 42 15.91 -5.88 32.64
N PRO A 43 14.91 -6.79 32.64
CA PRO A 43 13.52 -6.43 32.89
C PRO A 43 13.20 -6.54 34.38
N THR A 44 12.83 -5.43 35.02
CA THR A 44 12.19 -5.41 36.34
C THR A 44 10.72 -5.03 36.23
N THR A 45 9.93 -5.67 37.07
CA THR A 45 8.47 -5.68 37.13
C THR A 45 7.87 -4.39 37.68
N SER A 46 6.54 -4.27 37.48
CA SER A 46 5.58 -3.80 38.50
C SER A 46 5.14 -2.32 38.54
N LEU A 47 3.82 -2.20 38.68
CA LEU A 47 2.99 -1.14 39.27
C LEU A 47 2.87 0.26 38.62
N LYS A 48 1.62 0.53 38.19
CA LYS A 48 0.78 1.72 38.46
C LYS A 48 1.49 2.97 39.00
N LYS A 49 1.27 4.11 38.32
CA LYS A 49 0.65 5.38 38.80
C LYS A 49 1.22 6.54 37.99
N GLY A 50 0.34 7.43 37.52
CA GLY A 50 0.72 8.54 36.64
C GLY A 50 1.60 9.59 37.30
N VAL A 51 2.21 10.45 36.50
CA VAL A 51 2.64 11.82 36.83
C VAL A 51 3.11 12.51 35.53
N ARG A 52 2.49 13.67 35.30
CA ARG A 52 3.01 14.97 34.81
C ARG A 52 4.08 15.00 33.72
N PHE A 53 3.69 15.65 32.62
CA PHE A 53 4.56 16.30 31.64
C PHE A 53 5.56 17.23 32.32
N ALA A 54 6.85 16.89 32.26
CA ALA A 54 7.93 17.82 32.53
C ALA A 54 8.38 18.44 31.19
N SER A 55 8.52 19.77 31.21
CA SER A 55 9.07 20.58 30.11
C SER A 55 10.49 20.13 29.79
N VAL A 56 10.80 20.00 28.50
CA VAL A 56 12.16 19.83 28.00
C VAL A 56 12.61 21.15 27.38
N PRO A 57 13.82 21.65 27.72
CA PRO A 57 14.32 22.95 27.28
C PRO A 57 14.73 22.96 25.80
N ALA A 58 14.65 24.16 25.22
CA ALA A 58 15.15 24.49 23.90
C ALA A 58 16.66 24.21 23.82
N VAL A 59 17.07 23.49 22.77
CA VAL A 59 18.47 23.36 22.39
C VAL A 59 18.68 23.93 20.99
N ASP A 60 19.82 24.61 20.93
CA ASP A 60 20.31 25.53 19.91
C ASP A 60 20.36 24.99 18.48
N SER A 61 19.99 25.90 17.57
CA SER A 61 20.78 26.33 16.42
C SER A 61 22.04 25.51 16.11
N MET A 62 21.91 24.58 15.16
CA MET A 62 23.02 24.23 14.29
C MET A 62 22.67 24.65 12.86
N SER A 63 23.36 25.70 12.43
CA SER A 63 23.50 26.15 11.06
C SER A 63 24.19 25.08 10.21
N ASP A 64 23.48 24.55 9.22
CA ASP A 64 24.03 23.75 8.14
C ASP A 64 24.31 24.64 6.91
N PRO A 65 25.58 24.89 6.55
CA PRO A 65 25.95 25.53 5.30
C PRO A 65 26.35 24.45 4.29
N ARG A 66 25.39 23.95 3.51
CA ARG A 66 25.72 23.11 2.34
C ARG A 66 25.08 23.66 1.07
N ALA A 67 25.86 24.58 0.50
CA ALA A 67 26.28 24.61 -0.90
C ALA A 67 25.18 24.47 -1.97
N ASN A 68 24.84 25.62 -2.52
CA ASN A 68 24.50 25.85 -3.93
C ASN A 68 25.20 24.86 -4.87
N MET A 69 24.39 24.10 -5.61
CA MET A 69 24.75 23.58 -6.93
C MET A 69 23.79 24.24 -7.92
N ASP A 70 24.26 25.38 -8.42
CA ASP A 70 23.75 26.08 -9.60
C ASP A 70 24.03 25.19 -10.83
N MET A 71 22.97 24.64 -11.41
CA MET A 71 23.00 24.01 -12.73
C MET A 71 22.25 24.93 -13.70
N SER A 72 22.94 26.00 -14.08
CA SER A 72 22.63 26.79 -15.26
C SER A 72 22.77 25.96 -16.54
N SER A 73 21.94 26.33 -17.52
CA SER A 73 22.08 26.08 -18.96
C SER A 73 21.74 24.68 -19.48
N SER A 74 20.49 24.53 -19.94
CA SER A 74 20.25 23.80 -21.19
C SER A 74 19.24 24.56 -22.04
N MET A 75 19.62 24.70 -23.29
CA MET A 75 19.16 25.72 -24.22
C MET A 75 17.72 25.49 -24.69
N PHE A 76 17.02 26.62 -24.79
CA PHE A 76 15.87 26.79 -25.65
C PHE A 76 16.18 26.31 -27.07
N THR A 77 15.40 25.35 -27.56
CA THR A 77 15.23 25.16 -29.01
C THR A 77 13.95 25.87 -29.42
N PRO A 78 14.00 26.90 -30.30
CA PRO A 78 12.80 27.48 -30.88
C PRO A 78 12.22 26.48 -31.89
N ARG A 79 11.15 25.79 -31.50
CA ARG A 79 10.40 24.91 -32.40
C ARG A 79 9.43 25.76 -33.22
N SER A 80 9.63 25.79 -34.53
CA SER A 80 8.81 26.50 -35.51
C SER A 80 7.31 26.26 -35.34
N PRO A 81 6.47 27.30 -35.46
CA PRO A 81 5.01 27.15 -35.46
C PRO A 81 4.55 26.55 -36.79
N THR A 82 4.14 25.29 -36.77
CA THR A 82 3.29 24.73 -37.83
C THR A 82 1.84 25.18 -37.58
N PRO A 83 1.16 25.82 -38.55
CA PRO A 83 -0.26 26.09 -38.45
C PRO A 83 -1.01 24.78 -38.71
N PHE A 84 -1.14 23.95 -37.67
CA PHE A 84 -2.13 22.89 -37.68
C PHE A 84 -3.49 23.51 -37.40
N THR A 85 -4.27 23.62 -38.47
CA THR A 85 -5.72 23.77 -38.44
C THR A 85 -6.31 22.60 -37.68
N CYS A 86 -6.38 22.73 -36.35
CA CYS A 86 -7.14 21.82 -35.50
C CYS A 86 -8.61 22.20 -35.62
N GLY A 87 -9.32 21.49 -36.50
CA GLY A 87 -10.77 21.54 -36.56
C GLY A 87 -11.34 21.29 -35.17
N GLY A 88 -11.85 22.35 -34.57
CA GLY A 88 -12.59 22.33 -33.31
C GLY A 88 -13.88 21.56 -33.51
N VAL A 89 -13.81 20.24 -33.35
CA VAL A 89 -14.94 19.50 -32.79
C VAL A 89 -15.04 19.93 -31.33
N GLU A 90 -15.74 21.04 -31.12
CA GLU A 90 -16.33 21.47 -29.84
C GLU A 90 -16.99 20.22 -29.22
N PRO A 91 -16.37 19.60 -28.19
CA PRO A 91 -17.04 18.53 -27.49
C PRO A 91 -18.18 19.20 -26.74
N SER A 92 -19.39 18.99 -27.24
CA SER A 92 -20.66 19.34 -26.61
C SER A 92 -20.51 19.29 -25.11
N SER A 93 -20.40 20.47 -24.50
CA SER A 93 -20.17 20.68 -23.09
C SER A 93 -21.44 20.24 -22.36
N GLU A 94 -21.60 18.93 -22.18
CA GLU A 94 -22.54 18.40 -21.19
C GLU A 94 -22.09 18.97 -19.85
N VAL A 95 -22.80 20.01 -19.42
CA VAL A 95 -22.59 20.65 -18.13
C VAL A 95 -22.83 19.58 -17.07
N HIS A 96 -21.77 18.95 -16.59
CA HIS A 96 -21.87 18.02 -15.48
C HIS A 96 -22.27 18.82 -14.24
N THR A 97 -23.56 18.78 -13.90
CA THR A 97 -24.16 19.48 -12.74
C THR A 97 -23.76 18.88 -11.39
N GLY A 98 -22.73 18.03 -11.35
CA GLY A 98 -22.26 17.36 -10.16
C GLY A 98 -21.33 18.23 -9.32
N ILE A 99 -21.19 17.89 -8.04
CA ILE A 99 -20.19 18.46 -7.13
C ILE A 99 -18.81 18.10 -7.68
N PRO A 100 -18.00 19.07 -8.11
CA PRO A 100 -16.71 18.79 -8.74
C PRO A 100 -15.72 18.24 -7.72
N LYS A 101 -14.68 17.58 -8.23
CA LYS A 101 -13.58 17.11 -7.39
C LYS A 101 -12.76 18.32 -6.90
N PRO A 102 -12.47 18.44 -5.59
CA PRO A 102 -11.60 19.51 -5.11
C PRO A 102 -10.17 19.37 -5.66
N GLU A 103 -9.44 20.49 -5.71
CA GLU A 103 -8.04 20.49 -6.11
C GLU A 103 -7.18 19.66 -5.13
N GLY A 104 -6.25 18.87 -5.67
CA GLY A 104 -5.29 18.07 -4.90
C GLY A 104 -5.51 16.55 -4.90
N GLU A 105 -4.62 15.81 -4.22
CA GLU A 105 -4.73 14.35 -4.01
C GLU A 105 -5.38 14.03 -2.65
N ALA A 106 -6.35 13.11 -2.64
CA ALA A 106 -6.94 12.61 -1.40
C ALA A 106 -5.88 11.92 -0.52
N GLY A 107 -5.84 12.30 0.77
CA GLY A 107 -4.99 11.67 1.78
C GLY A 107 -3.59 12.28 1.93
N ARG A 108 -3.31 13.46 1.37
CA ARG A 108 -2.07 14.22 1.60
C ARG A 108 -2.33 15.60 2.23
N PRO A 109 -2.90 15.66 3.44
CA PRO A 109 -3.09 16.94 4.12
C PRO A 109 -1.74 17.63 4.32
N GLY A 110 -1.64 18.93 3.98
CA GLY A 110 -0.43 19.74 4.14
C GLY A 110 0.57 19.71 2.97
N ARG A 111 0.31 18.93 1.91
CA ARG A 111 1.14 18.93 0.67
C ARG A 111 0.30 19.21 -0.58
N GLY A 112 -0.70 20.08 -0.46
CA GLY A 112 -1.64 20.38 -1.54
C GLY A 112 -2.68 19.28 -1.82
N GLY A 113 -2.87 18.34 -0.88
CA GLY A 113 -3.96 17.37 -0.93
C GLY A 113 -5.06 17.67 0.10
N TYR A 114 -6.15 16.90 0.04
CA TYR A 114 -7.30 17.07 0.94
C TYR A 114 -7.59 15.82 1.77
N ASN A 115 -8.29 16.02 2.89
CA ASN A 115 -8.87 14.92 3.64
C ASN A 115 -10.30 14.65 3.13
N LEU A 116 -10.52 13.45 2.57
CA LEU A 116 -11.79 13.05 1.98
C LEU A 116 -12.96 13.20 2.97
N GLN A 117 -12.77 12.88 4.26
CA GLN A 117 -13.83 12.99 5.26
C GLN A 117 -14.21 14.45 5.54
N THR A 118 -13.23 15.34 5.56
CA THR A 118 -13.44 16.79 5.77
C THR A 118 -14.15 17.42 4.58
N ILE A 119 -13.75 17.09 3.34
CA ILE A 119 -14.37 17.63 2.13
C ILE A 119 -15.82 17.17 1.98
N LEU A 120 -16.09 15.90 2.22
CA LEU A 120 -17.44 15.37 2.04
C LEU A 120 -18.41 15.90 3.12
N ASN A 121 -17.90 16.22 4.31
CA ASN A 121 -18.67 16.66 5.47
C ASN A 121 -19.89 15.74 5.77
N TRP A 122 -19.74 14.44 5.54
CA TRP A 122 -20.79 13.47 5.83
C TRP A 122 -20.81 13.09 7.31
N PRO A 123 -21.98 12.70 7.86
CA PRO A 123 -22.05 12.04 9.16
C PRO A 123 -21.13 10.82 9.21
N ASN A 124 -20.42 10.63 10.32
CA ASN A 124 -19.45 9.55 10.50
C ASN A 124 -20.01 8.16 10.17
N LYS A 125 -21.30 7.92 10.50
CA LYS A 125 -22.00 6.68 10.18
C LYS A 125 -22.06 6.43 8.66
N ARG A 126 -22.55 7.43 7.91
CA ARG A 126 -22.67 7.39 6.44
C ARG A 126 -21.31 7.17 5.77
N PHE A 127 -20.29 7.91 6.21
CA PHE A 127 -18.93 7.75 5.68
C PHE A 127 -18.39 6.33 5.88
N LYS A 128 -18.59 5.75 7.08
CA LYS A 128 -18.16 4.37 7.37
C LYS A 128 -18.93 3.33 6.56
N GLU A 129 -20.23 3.52 6.35
CA GLU A 129 -21.06 2.62 5.54
C GLU A 129 -20.63 2.58 4.07
N VAL A 130 -20.46 3.74 3.44
CA VAL A 130 -19.99 3.84 2.04
C VAL A 130 -18.57 3.29 1.91
N LYS A 131 -17.66 3.72 2.78
CA LYS A 131 -16.27 3.25 2.80
C LYS A 131 -16.19 1.73 2.99
N GLY A 132 -17.00 1.18 3.89
CA GLY A 132 -17.07 -0.25 4.18
C GLY A 132 -17.57 -1.04 2.98
N PHE A 133 -18.64 -0.58 2.35
CA PHE A 133 -19.19 -1.20 1.14
C PHE A 133 -18.18 -1.25 -0.01
N ILE A 134 -17.60 -0.08 -0.37
CA ILE A 134 -16.61 0.01 -1.46
C ILE A 134 -15.38 -0.84 -1.14
N ARG A 135 -14.91 -0.85 0.12
CA ARG A 135 -13.80 -1.70 0.56
C ARG A 135 -14.09 -3.17 0.29
N THR A 136 -15.25 -3.67 0.69
CA THR A 136 -15.62 -5.08 0.51
C THR A 136 -15.67 -5.43 -0.97
N ARG A 137 -16.27 -4.57 -1.82
CA ARG A 137 -16.32 -4.78 -3.26
C ARG A 137 -14.95 -4.77 -3.92
N ALA A 138 -14.11 -3.80 -3.58
CA ALA A 138 -12.75 -3.70 -4.11
C ALA A 138 -11.92 -4.97 -3.83
N ILE A 139 -11.99 -5.50 -2.60
CA ILE A 139 -11.26 -6.74 -2.22
C ILE A 139 -11.81 -7.95 -2.97
N ALA A 140 -13.13 -8.02 -3.17
CA ALA A 140 -13.77 -9.17 -3.80
C ALA A 140 -13.54 -9.23 -5.33
N THR A 141 -13.50 -8.08 -6.02
CA THR A 141 -13.52 -8.05 -7.49
C THR A 141 -12.23 -7.56 -8.14
N MET A 142 -11.48 -6.67 -7.48
CA MET A 142 -10.30 -6.00 -8.07
C MET A 142 -8.99 -6.70 -7.72
N ASN A 143 -8.00 -6.55 -8.59
CA ASN A 143 -6.66 -7.07 -8.32
C ASN A 143 -5.85 -6.04 -7.54
N CYS A 144 -5.75 -6.22 -6.22
CA CYS A 144 -5.06 -5.29 -5.32
C CYS A 144 -3.52 -5.22 -5.52
N SER A 145 -2.93 -6.07 -6.36
CA SER A 145 -1.51 -6.01 -6.72
C SER A 145 -1.22 -4.95 -7.78
N LEU A 146 -2.20 -4.59 -8.60
CA LEU A 146 -2.07 -3.61 -9.69
C LEU A 146 -2.46 -2.20 -9.23
N PRO A 147 -1.83 -1.13 -9.78
CA PRO A 147 -2.25 0.25 -9.51
C PRO A 147 -3.65 0.53 -10.09
N PHE A 148 -4.31 1.59 -9.60
CA PHE A 148 -5.68 1.94 -10.04
C PHE A 148 -5.80 2.17 -11.55
N SER A 149 -4.78 2.76 -12.18
CA SER A 149 -4.74 3.04 -13.63
C SER A 149 -4.70 1.79 -14.51
N GLU A 150 -4.21 0.67 -13.97
CA GLU A 150 -4.11 -0.62 -14.69
C GLU A 150 -5.28 -1.56 -14.36
N GLN A 151 -6.25 -1.10 -13.56
CA GLN A 151 -7.41 -1.91 -13.26
C GLN A 151 -8.34 -1.98 -14.47
N PRO A 152 -8.99 -3.13 -14.70
CA PRO A 152 -9.95 -3.25 -15.79
C PRO A 152 -11.13 -2.29 -15.58
N LEU A 153 -11.30 -1.37 -16.52
CA LEU A 153 -12.39 -0.39 -16.54
C LEU A 153 -13.79 -1.00 -16.30
N PRO A 154 -14.20 -2.15 -16.88
CA PRO A 154 -15.52 -2.72 -16.61
C PRO A 154 -15.73 -3.09 -15.14
N LYS A 155 -14.67 -3.45 -14.40
CA LYS A 155 -14.79 -3.73 -12.96
C LYS A 155 -14.95 -2.46 -12.14
N ILE A 156 -14.25 -1.38 -12.52
CA ILE A 156 -14.42 -0.07 -11.87
C ILE A 156 -15.87 0.40 -12.08
N GLN A 157 -16.37 0.30 -13.33
CA GLN A 157 -17.74 0.71 -13.64
C GLN A 157 -18.78 -0.13 -12.89
N ALA A 158 -18.61 -1.45 -12.81
CA ALA A 158 -19.50 -2.30 -12.02
C ALA A 158 -19.57 -1.86 -10.54
N ILE A 159 -18.44 -1.53 -9.91
CA ILE A 159 -18.44 -1.05 -8.52
C ILE A 159 -19.12 0.33 -8.40
N ARG A 160 -18.90 1.22 -9.37
CA ARG A 160 -19.56 2.52 -9.44
C ARG A 160 -21.08 2.37 -9.51
N ASP A 161 -21.57 1.54 -10.42
CA ASP A 161 -23.00 1.29 -10.61
C ASP A 161 -23.62 0.68 -9.35
N GLU A 162 -23.00 -0.35 -8.78
CA GLU A 162 -23.45 -0.94 -7.52
C GLU A 162 -23.46 0.05 -6.36
N ALA A 163 -22.47 0.95 -6.28
CA ALA A 163 -22.40 1.98 -5.26
C ALA A 163 -23.51 3.02 -5.42
N VAL A 164 -23.82 3.44 -6.65
CA VAL A 164 -24.93 4.38 -6.93
C VAL A 164 -26.28 3.73 -6.64
N ILE A 165 -26.48 2.46 -7.02
CA ILE A 165 -27.71 1.71 -6.69
C ILE A 165 -27.93 1.66 -5.18
N LYS A 166 -26.87 1.37 -4.42
CA LYS A 166 -26.96 1.27 -2.95
C LYS A 166 -27.03 2.62 -2.24
N PHE A 167 -26.36 3.63 -2.79
CA PHE A 167 -26.24 4.96 -2.22
C PHE A 167 -26.55 6.02 -3.29
N PRO A 168 -27.84 6.25 -3.60
CA PRO A 168 -28.24 7.09 -4.74
C PRO A 168 -27.67 8.49 -4.72
N PHE A 169 -27.46 9.08 -3.54
CA PHE A 169 -26.86 10.41 -3.40
C PHE A 169 -25.44 10.53 -3.99
N LEU A 170 -24.73 9.43 -4.23
CA LEU A 170 -23.42 9.46 -4.87
C LEU A 170 -23.49 9.97 -6.31
N SER A 171 -24.64 9.89 -6.97
CA SER A 171 -24.84 10.45 -8.32
C SER A 171 -24.73 11.98 -8.37
N SER A 172 -24.79 12.66 -7.22
CA SER A 172 -24.59 14.12 -7.13
C SER A 172 -23.12 14.53 -7.29
N TYR A 173 -22.17 13.59 -7.26
CA TYR A 173 -20.75 13.87 -7.43
C TYR A 173 -20.32 13.64 -8.87
N GLU A 174 -19.60 14.60 -9.43
CA GLU A 174 -19.13 14.55 -10.81
C GLU A 174 -18.24 13.31 -11.04
N ASN A 175 -18.48 12.58 -12.13
CA ASN A 175 -17.71 11.40 -12.51
C ASN A 175 -17.56 10.34 -11.40
N LEU A 176 -18.43 10.38 -10.37
CA LEU A 176 -18.36 9.54 -9.18
C LEU A 176 -16.98 9.58 -8.50
N TRP A 177 -16.31 10.75 -8.51
CA TRP A 177 -14.94 10.90 -8.01
C TRP A 177 -14.75 10.40 -6.56
N VAL A 178 -15.81 10.45 -5.75
CA VAL A 178 -15.82 9.95 -4.37
C VAL A 178 -15.61 8.44 -4.31
N VAL A 179 -16.27 7.70 -5.21
CA VAL A 179 -16.12 6.24 -5.32
C VAL A 179 -14.69 5.91 -5.74
N ASP A 180 -14.18 6.62 -6.74
CA ASP A 180 -12.82 6.45 -7.22
C ASP A 180 -11.76 6.71 -6.14
N ASP A 181 -11.94 7.75 -5.33
CA ASP A 181 -11.01 8.05 -4.23
C ASP A 181 -11.00 6.97 -3.16
N PHE A 182 -12.16 6.40 -2.81
CA PHE A 182 -12.23 5.23 -1.93
C PHE A 182 -11.54 4.01 -2.54
N LEU A 183 -11.73 3.76 -3.83
CA LEU A 183 -11.07 2.67 -4.55
C LEU A 183 -9.55 2.84 -4.59
N ARG A 184 -9.05 3.99 -5.03
CA ARG A 184 -7.61 4.33 -5.04
C ARG A 184 -6.99 4.13 -3.67
N SER A 185 -7.65 4.67 -2.63
CA SER A 185 -7.21 4.54 -1.25
C SER A 185 -7.12 3.07 -0.82
N ARG A 186 -8.09 2.24 -1.21
CA ARG A 186 -8.09 0.82 -0.83
C ARG A 186 -6.98 0.05 -1.53
N ILE A 187 -6.84 0.20 -2.84
CA ILE A 187 -5.81 -0.48 -3.64
C ILE A 187 -4.41 -0.13 -3.12
N LYS A 188 -4.16 1.16 -2.86
CA LYS A 188 -2.89 1.63 -2.29
C LYS A 188 -2.58 0.98 -0.93
N TYR A 189 -3.57 0.90 -0.06
CA TYR A 189 -3.42 0.24 1.25
C TYR A 189 -3.11 -1.25 1.09
N GLU A 190 -3.82 -1.96 0.21
CA GLU A 190 -3.63 -3.40 0.03
C GLU A 190 -2.26 -3.73 -0.54
N LYS A 191 -1.81 -2.97 -1.55
CA LYS A 191 -0.46 -3.11 -2.08
C LYS A 191 0.60 -2.95 -0.99
N SER A 192 0.46 -1.92 -0.15
CA SER A 192 1.36 -1.71 1.00
C SER A 192 1.26 -2.83 2.04
N SER A 193 0.06 -3.34 2.30
CA SER A 193 -0.19 -4.45 3.22
C SER A 193 0.47 -5.74 2.75
N ILE A 194 0.33 -6.09 1.46
CA ILE A 194 0.97 -7.26 0.84
C ILE A 194 2.49 -7.15 0.96
N LYS A 195 3.07 -5.99 0.60
CA LYS A 195 4.51 -5.75 0.72
C LYS A 195 4.99 -5.95 2.17
N ARG A 196 4.34 -5.31 3.14
CA ARG A 196 4.71 -5.44 4.56
C ARG A 196 4.64 -6.89 5.07
N LYS A 197 3.66 -7.67 4.61
CA LYS A 197 3.56 -9.09 4.96
C LYS A 197 4.68 -9.93 4.35
N ALA A 198 5.05 -9.65 3.09
CA ALA A 198 6.17 -10.32 2.43
C ALA A 198 7.49 -9.99 3.14
N ASP A 199 7.73 -8.71 3.45
CA ASP A 199 8.91 -8.24 4.17
C ASP A 199 8.99 -8.87 5.57
N ALA A 200 7.86 -8.94 6.29
CA ALA A 200 7.79 -9.55 7.62
C ALA A 200 8.09 -11.06 7.59
N LYS A 201 7.61 -11.77 6.57
CA LYS A 201 7.90 -13.20 6.39
C LYS A 201 9.38 -13.43 6.10
N LEU A 202 9.98 -12.64 5.20
CA LEU A 202 11.41 -12.73 4.88
C LEU A 202 12.28 -12.42 6.12
N ALA A 203 11.88 -11.45 6.93
CA ALA A 203 12.56 -11.12 8.17
C ALA A 203 12.47 -12.24 9.23
N GLU A 204 11.35 -12.96 9.30
CA GLU A 204 11.17 -14.09 10.20
C GLU A 204 12.01 -15.30 9.76
N GLU A 205 12.01 -15.63 8.47
CA GLU A 205 12.85 -16.69 7.89
C GLU A 205 14.35 -16.42 8.13
N ALA A 206 14.79 -15.18 7.92
CA ALA A 206 16.17 -14.78 8.20
C ALA A 206 16.55 -14.91 9.69
N ARG A 207 15.62 -14.65 10.61
CA ARG A 207 15.85 -14.83 12.06
C ARG A 207 15.98 -16.30 12.43
N GLU A 208 15.14 -17.16 11.86
CA GLU A 208 15.23 -18.61 12.11
C GLU A 208 16.50 -19.23 11.52
N GLU A 209 16.92 -18.77 10.34
CA GLU A 209 18.20 -19.20 9.76
C GLU A 209 19.40 -18.78 10.64
N ALA A 210 19.41 -17.54 11.14
CA ALA A 210 20.45 -17.08 12.07
C ALA A 210 20.50 -17.91 13.37
N LYS A 211 19.33 -18.24 13.93
CA LYS A 211 19.24 -19.14 15.10
C LYS A 211 19.80 -20.53 14.80
N ARG A 212 19.45 -21.11 13.64
CA ARG A 212 19.97 -22.44 13.22
C ARG A 212 21.49 -22.43 13.08
N ARG A 213 22.06 -21.38 12.49
CA ARG A 213 23.52 -21.23 12.33
C ARG A 213 24.24 -21.17 13.68
N LEU A 214 23.69 -20.46 14.67
CA LEU A 214 24.27 -20.39 16.02
C LEU A 214 24.30 -21.75 16.72
N THR A 215 23.22 -22.53 16.65
CA THR A 215 23.13 -23.85 17.31
C THR A 215 24.17 -24.84 16.79
N ILE A 216 24.46 -24.82 15.49
CA ILE A 216 25.46 -25.73 14.88
C ILE A 216 26.89 -25.34 15.30
N SER A 217 27.15 -24.06 15.56
CA SER A 217 28.49 -23.54 15.86
C SER A 217 28.96 -23.76 17.30
N ILE A 218 28.13 -24.30 18.20
CA ILE A 218 28.52 -24.58 19.59
C ILE A 218 29.01 -26.04 19.66
N PRO A 219 30.32 -26.31 19.59
CA PRO A 219 30.83 -27.68 19.71
C PRO A 219 30.53 -28.24 21.10
N ALA A 220 30.02 -29.47 21.15
CA ALA A 220 29.67 -30.19 22.38
C ALA A 220 30.87 -30.50 23.33
N SER A 221 32.07 -30.01 23.03
CA SER A 221 33.30 -30.33 23.76
C SER A 221 33.46 -29.68 25.14
N SER A 222 32.58 -28.77 25.57
CA SER A 222 32.78 -28.05 26.84
C SER A 222 32.16 -28.72 28.09
N LYS A 223 31.76 -30.00 28.04
CA LYS A 223 31.10 -30.71 29.16
C LYS A 223 31.93 -31.76 29.91
N ARG A 224 33.22 -31.94 29.61
CA ARG A 224 34.09 -32.91 30.32
C ARG A 224 35.27 -32.21 30.99
N GLN A 225 35.08 -31.59 32.17
CA GLN A 225 36.20 -31.35 33.09
C GLN A 225 35.83 -30.91 34.52
N LEU A 226 34.73 -31.39 35.11
CA LEU A 226 34.46 -31.15 36.55
C LEU A 226 33.73 -32.34 37.20
N ARG A 227 34.40 -33.51 37.26
CA ARG A 227 34.14 -34.54 38.28
C ARG A 227 35.47 -35.21 38.61
N GLY A 228 36.17 -34.62 39.56
CA GLY A 228 37.34 -35.19 40.19
C GLY A 228 37.54 -34.47 41.51
N THR A 229 37.08 -35.11 42.58
CA THR A 229 37.68 -35.24 43.92
C THR A 229 36.64 -35.87 44.83
#